data_AF-A0A7K4CKQ9-F1
#
_entry.id   AF-A0A7K4CKQ9-F1
#
_cell.length_a   1.000
_cell.length_b   1.000
_cell.length_c   1.000
_cell.angle_alpha   90.00
_cell.angle_beta   90.00
_cell.angle_gamma   90.00
#
_symmetry.space_group_name_H-M   'P 1'
#
loop_
_entity.id
_entity.type
_entity.pdbx_description
1 polymer ?
#
loop_
_entity_poly.entity_id
_entity_poly.type
_entity_poly.pdbx_seq_one_letter_code
_entity_poly.pdbx_strand_id
1 'polypeptide(L)'
;MPDWLAHVLFAYVVCKLIGLRYKLSDRADVALVLIGALLPDITKMRLVLGLAGIDIQDMIEPLHTPAGSLLLAGLIALLFFDSRRVFLLLALGAGTHFTLDLMEDTVGGGVLLLFPLSWQRYGLGLIPNDDWRIGALIAALALAGMMIRWTLQRIAR
;
A
#
# COMPACT_ATOMS: atom_id res chain seq x y z
N MET A 1 -8.33 -8.70 7.08
CA MET A 1 -7.06 -8.44 6.40
C MET A 1 -7.37 -7.98 4.99
N PRO A 2 -6.95 -6.79 4.55
CA PRO A 2 -6.18 -6.72 3.34
C PRO A 2 -4.80 -7.35 3.64
N ASP A 3 -4.47 -8.40 2.90
CA ASP A 3 -3.12 -8.95 2.87
C ASP A 3 -2.24 -8.14 1.88
N TRP A 4 -0.98 -8.54 1.68
CA TRP A 4 -0.10 -7.91 0.67
C TRP A 4 -0.79 -7.77 -0.68
N LEU A 5 -1.52 -8.80 -1.09
CA LEU A 5 -2.23 -8.81 -2.36
C LEU A 5 -3.33 -7.75 -2.40
N ALA A 6 -4.18 -7.67 -1.37
CA ALA A 6 -5.25 -6.69 -1.32
C ALA A 6 -4.73 -5.24 -1.38
N HIS A 7 -3.66 -4.90 -0.65
CA HIS A 7 -3.07 -3.56 -0.71
C HIS A 7 -2.53 -3.22 -2.10
N VAL A 8 -1.79 -4.15 -2.72
CA VAL A 8 -1.24 -3.95 -4.07
C VAL A 8 -2.36 -3.82 -5.11
N LEU A 9 -3.38 -4.69 -5.05
CA LEU A 9 -4.49 -4.64 -6.01
C LEU A 9 -5.35 -3.39 -5.83
N PHE A 10 -5.55 -2.94 -4.60
CA PHE A 10 -6.24 -1.68 -4.34
C PHE A 10 -5.46 -0.49 -4.88
N ALA A 11 -4.15 -0.42 -4.61
CA ALA A 11 -3.26 0.58 -5.17
C ALA A 11 -3.31 0.59 -6.71
N TYR A 12 -3.32 -0.60 -7.34
CA TYR A 12 -3.47 -0.75 -8.78
C TYR A 12 -4.80 -0.18 -9.30
N VAL A 13 -5.93 -0.50 -8.64
CA VAL A 13 -7.24 0.05 -8.99
C VAL A 13 -7.24 1.57 -8.88
N VAL A 14 -6.67 2.12 -7.81
CA VAL A 14 -6.51 3.58 -7.62
C VAL A 14 -5.69 4.19 -8.76
N CYS A 15 -4.57 3.57 -9.16
CA CYS A 15 -3.79 4.03 -10.31
C CYS A 15 -4.62 4.06 -11.60
N LYS A 16 -5.49 3.07 -11.83
CA LYS A 16 -6.37 3.06 -13.00
C LYS A 16 -7.39 4.17 -12.97
N LEU A 17 -8.01 4.43 -11.82
CA LEU A 17 -8.96 5.53 -11.66
C LEU A 17 -8.29 6.89 -11.87
N ILE A 18 -7.12 7.12 -11.27
CA ILE A 18 -6.34 8.35 -11.47
C ILE A 18 -5.91 8.47 -12.94
N GLY A 19 -5.51 7.36 -13.56
CA GLY A 19 -5.11 7.27 -14.97
C GLY A 19 -6.22 7.59 -15.97
N LEU A 20 -7.49 7.62 -15.57
CA LEU A 20 -8.59 8.07 -16.42
C LEU A 20 -8.53 9.58 -16.71
N ARG A 21 -7.97 10.37 -15.78
CA ARG A 21 -7.92 11.84 -15.86
C ARG A 21 -6.50 12.39 -15.96
N TYR A 22 -5.53 11.71 -15.36
CA TYR A 22 -4.14 12.14 -15.29
C TYR A 22 -3.22 11.17 -16.04
N LYS A 23 -2.03 11.63 -16.47
CA LYS A 23 -1.03 10.81 -17.18
C LYS A 23 -0.31 9.79 -16.27
N LEU A 24 -1.00 9.19 -15.31
CA LEU A 24 -0.49 8.12 -14.45
C LEU A 24 -0.69 6.76 -15.14
N SER A 25 -0.06 6.57 -16.30
CA SER A 25 -0.28 5.38 -17.14
C SER A 25 1.00 4.63 -17.54
N ASP A 26 2.17 5.22 -17.25
CA ASP A 26 3.43 4.52 -17.46
C ASP A 26 3.52 3.33 -16.50
N ARG A 27 4.06 2.22 -17.01
CA ARG A 27 4.28 1.01 -16.22
C ARG A 27 5.22 1.28 -15.05
N ALA A 28 6.22 2.15 -15.25
CA ALA A 28 7.17 2.52 -14.19
C ALA A 28 6.47 3.27 -13.04
N ASP A 29 5.62 4.26 -13.37
CA ASP A 29 4.89 5.03 -12.36
C ASP A 29 3.97 4.12 -11.54
N VAL A 30 3.21 3.25 -12.21
CA VAL A 30 2.31 2.31 -11.53
C VAL A 30 3.12 1.39 -10.62
N ALA A 31 4.25 0.83 -11.09
CA ALA A 31 5.10 -0.04 -10.28
C ALA A 31 5.59 0.65 -9.01
N LEU A 32 5.97 1.93 -9.08
CA LEU A 32 6.36 2.70 -7.89
C LEU A 32 5.22 2.86 -6.90
N VAL A 33 3.99 3.08 -7.35
CA VAL A 33 2.82 3.12 -6.45
C VAL A 33 2.57 1.75 -5.80
N LEU A 34 2.69 0.65 -6.55
CA LEU A 34 2.54 -0.70 -5.99
C LEU A 34 3.61 -1.02 -4.95
N ILE A 35 4.87 -0.63 -5.21
CA ILE A 35 5.97 -0.75 -4.24
C ILE A 35 5.68 0.10 -3.00
N GLY A 36 5.19 1.32 -3.19
CA GLY A 36 4.78 2.22 -2.12
C GLY A 36 3.74 1.59 -1.18
N ALA A 37 2.77 0.87 -1.76
CA ALA A 37 1.72 0.17 -1.01
C ALA A 37 2.22 -1.02 -0.18
N LEU A 38 3.46 -1.47 -0.40
CA LEU A 38 4.11 -2.53 0.38
C LEU A 38 5.07 -2.00 1.45
N LEU A 39 5.40 -0.70 1.43
CA LEU A 39 6.39 -0.13 2.36
C LEU A 39 6.01 -0.30 3.84
N PRO A 40 4.77 0.00 4.29
CA PRO A 40 4.42 -0.18 5.70
C PRO A 40 4.58 -1.64 6.15
N ASP A 41 4.32 -2.55 5.23
CA ASP A 41 4.25 -3.98 5.42
C ASP A 41 5.62 -4.69 5.43
N ILE A 42 6.71 -3.94 5.26
CA ILE A 42 8.08 -4.43 5.50
C ILE A 42 8.23 -4.96 6.94
N THR A 43 7.41 -4.47 7.86
CA THR A 43 7.35 -4.99 9.22
C THR A 43 6.93 -6.47 9.32
N LYS A 44 6.32 -7.05 8.27
CA LYS A 44 6.03 -8.49 8.23
C LYS A 44 7.29 -9.35 8.16
N MET A 45 8.48 -8.77 7.91
CA MET A 45 9.76 -9.48 8.07
C MET A 45 9.99 -10.03 9.48
N ARG A 46 9.34 -9.47 10.52
CA ARG A 46 9.36 -10.05 11.87
C ARG A 46 8.87 -11.48 11.91
N LEU A 47 7.94 -11.87 11.02
CA LEU A 47 7.41 -13.22 10.99
C LEU A 47 8.50 -14.21 10.62
N VAL A 48 9.32 -13.88 9.62
CA VAL A 48 10.44 -14.72 9.17
C VAL A 48 11.55 -14.76 10.21
N LEU A 49 11.94 -13.61 10.76
CA LEU A 49 13.00 -13.54 11.77
C LEU A 49 12.57 -14.15 13.10
N GLY A 50 11.29 -14.06 13.44
CA GLY A 50 10.69 -14.74 14.60
C GLY A 50 10.79 -16.26 14.52
N LEU A 51 10.75 -16.86 13.31
CA LEU A 51 11.02 -18.30 13.14
C LEU A 51 12.46 -18.68 13.52
N ALA A 52 13.40 -17.74 13.41
CA ALA A 52 14.78 -17.90 13.86
C ALA A 52 14.99 -17.49 15.33
N GLY A 53 13.94 -17.14 16.06
CA GLY A 53 14.00 -16.67 17.45
C GLY A 53 14.52 -15.24 17.61
N ILE A 54 14.53 -14.44 16.53
CA ILE A 54 15.00 -13.06 16.55
C ILE A 54 13.79 -12.13 16.66
N ASP A 55 13.65 -11.45 17.80
CA ASP A 55 12.61 -10.43 18.01
C ASP A 55 13.13 -9.04 17.61
N ILE A 56 12.42 -8.41 16.68
CA ILE A 56 12.72 -7.07 16.15
C ILE A 56 11.47 -6.19 16.12
N GLN A 57 10.38 -6.59 16.81
CA GLN A 57 9.09 -5.91 16.71
C GLN A 57 9.21 -4.41 17.01
N ASP A 58 9.80 -4.05 18.15
CA ASP A 58 9.93 -2.65 18.58
C ASP A 58 10.77 -1.80 17.62
N MET A 59 11.73 -2.43 16.93
CA MET A 59 12.62 -1.75 15.98
C MET A 59 11.89 -1.39 14.68
N ILE A 60 11.04 -2.29 14.19
CA ILE A 60 10.40 -2.13 12.89
C ILE A 60 8.99 -1.59 12.96
N GLU A 61 8.28 -1.71 14.09
CA GLU A 61 6.91 -1.20 14.24
C GLU A 61 6.77 0.29 13.84
N PRO A 62 7.73 1.19 14.15
CA PRO A 62 7.69 2.57 13.67
C PRO A 62 7.65 2.72 12.14
N LEU A 63 8.14 1.73 11.38
CA LEU A 63 8.08 1.74 9.91
C LEU A 63 6.65 1.54 9.40
N HIS A 64 5.79 0.85 10.15
CA HIS A 64 4.36 0.70 9.87
C HIS A 64 3.54 1.89 10.41
N THR A 65 4.05 3.10 10.18
CA THR A 65 3.37 4.37 10.49
C THR A 65 3.47 5.30 9.28
N PRO A 66 2.56 6.28 9.12
CA PRO A 66 2.66 7.24 8.01
C PRO A 66 4.02 7.95 7.98
N ALA A 67 4.52 8.38 9.13
CA ALA A 67 5.83 9.03 9.23
C ALA A 67 6.98 8.09 8.82
N GLY A 68 7.01 6.85 9.34
CA GLY A 68 8.05 5.87 9.02
C GLY A 68 8.03 5.45 7.54
N SER A 69 6.84 5.22 6.99
CA SER A 69 6.66 4.85 5.58
C SER A 69 7.02 6.00 4.64
N LEU A 70 6.69 7.26 4.98
CA LEU A 70 7.12 8.42 4.20
C LEU A 70 8.64 8.64 4.28
N LEU A 71 9.25 8.41 5.44
CA LEU A 71 10.70 8.46 5.59
C LEU A 71 11.37 7.42 4.70
N LEU A 72 10.88 6.17 4.72
CA LEU A 72 11.39 5.11 3.85
C LEU A 72 11.18 5.40 2.37
N ALA A 73 10.00 5.92 2.00
CA ALA A 73 9.72 6.37 0.63
C ALA A 73 10.70 7.46 0.19
N GLY A 74 11.03 8.41 1.07
CA GLY A 74 12.04 9.44 0.84
C GLY A 74 13.43 8.85 0.61
N LEU A 75 13.87 7.92 1.46
CA LEU A 75 15.16 7.23 1.30
C LEU A 75 15.26 6.47 -0.02
N ILE A 76 14.23 5.72 -0.39
CA ILE A 76 14.18 5.00 -1.67
C ILE A 76 14.20 5.97 -2.84
N ALA A 77 13.48 7.09 -2.74
CA ALA A 77 13.40 8.07 -3.80
C ALA A 77 14.75 8.75 -4.10
N LEU A 78 15.66 8.87 -3.13
CA LEU A 78 17.02 9.39 -3.35
C LEU A 78 17.87 8.52 -4.28
N LEU A 79 17.46 7.27 -4.55
CA LEU A 79 18.13 6.37 -5.49
C LEU A 79 17.81 6.69 -6.97
N PHE A 80 16.92 7.65 -7.22
CA PHE A 80 16.43 7.98 -8.56
C PHE A 80 16.72 9.45 -8.91
N PHE A 81 16.93 9.71 -10.21
CA PHE A 81 17.18 11.07 -10.71
C PHE A 81 16.01 12.03 -10.44
N ASP A 82 14.77 11.57 -10.64
CA ASP A 82 13.56 12.34 -10.33
C ASP A 82 13.00 11.94 -8.96
N SER A 83 13.79 12.19 -7.92
CA SER A 83 13.48 11.80 -6.54
C SER A 83 12.13 12.36 -6.06
N ARG A 84 11.79 13.59 -6.46
CA ARG A 84 10.50 14.20 -6.08
C ARG A 84 9.32 13.41 -6.65
N ARG A 85 9.35 13.05 -7.94
CA ARG A 85 8.28 12.25 -8.55
C ARG A 85 8.19 10.87 -7.90
N VAL A 86 9.34 10.20 -7.72
CA VAL A 86 9.39 8.87 -7.11
C VAL A 86 8.83 8.88 -5.69
N PHE A 87 9.21 9.88 -4.88
CA PHE A 87 8.67 10.07 -3.53
C PHE A 87 7.15 10.20 -3.54
N LEU A 88 6.59 11.03 -4.43
CA LEU A 88 5.14 11.22 -4.52
C LEU A 88 4.40 9.94 -4.93
N LEU A 89 4.98 9.14 -5.82
CA LEU A 89 4.41 7.86 -6.25
C LEU A 89 4.44 6.82 -5.13
N LEU A 90 5.57 6.69 -4.43
CA LEU A 90 5.71 5.80 -3.27
C LEU A 90 4.76 6.23 -2.14
N ALA A 91 4.69 7.54 -1.86
CA ALA A 91 3.80 8.11 -0.86
C ALA A 91 2.32 7.88 -1.20
N LEU A 92 1.94 7.98 -2.50
CA LEU A 92 0.60 7.62 -2.95
C LEU A 92 0.29 6.15 -2.63
N GLY A 93 1.23 5.24 -2.91
CA GLY A 93 1.11 3.83 -2.56
C GLY A 93 0.91 3.61 -1.06
N ALA A 94 1.78 4.17 -0.24
CA ALA A 94 1.67 4.08 1.21
C ALA A 94 0.34 4.67 1.72
N GLY A 95 -0.13 5.76 1.11
CA GLY A 95 -1.44 6.34 1.41
C GLY A 95 -2.60 5.38 1.12
N THR A 96 -2.57 4.65 0.00
CA THR A 96 -3.58 3.61 -0.28
C THR A 96 -3.53 2.46 0.72
N HIS A 97 -2.34 2.10 1.21
CA HIS A 97 -2.17 1.09 2.25
C HIS A 97 -2.86 1.49 3.55
N PHE A 98 -2.48 2.64 4.11
CA PHE A 98 -3.08 3.12 5.37
C PHE A 98 -4.57 3.45 5.25
N THR A 99 -5.05 3.78 4.05
CA THR A 99 -6.49 3.93 3.82
C THR A 99 -7.21 2.62 4.08
N LEU A 100 -6.68 1.50 3.57
CA LEU A 100 -7.27 0.18 3.84
C LEU A 100 -7.13 -0.22 5.31
N ASP A 101 -5.96 0.00 5.93
CA ASP A 101 -5.77 -0.32 7.35
C ASP A 101 -6.72 0.47 8.25
N LEU A 102 -6.95 1.75 7.94
CA LEU A 102 -7.91 2.58 8.66
C LEU A 102 -9.34 2.05 8.54
N MET A 103 -9.69 1.47 7.40
CA MET A 103 -11.02 0.88 7.21
C MET A 103 -11.16 -0.47 7.90
N GLU A 104 -10.06 -1.19 8.12
CA GLU A 104 -10.06 -2.50 8.76
C GLU A 104 -10.28 -2.42 10.27
N ASP A 105 -11.08 -3.36 10.79
CA ASP A 105 -11.11 -3.69 12.21
C ASP A 105 -9.89 -4.58 12.54
N THR A 106 -8.91 -4.03 13.24
CA THR A 106 -7.64 -4.71 13.52
C THR A 106 -7.57 -5.11 14.98
N VAL A 107 -7.09 -6.34 15.23
CA VAL A 107 -6.93 -6.90 16.59
C VAL A 107 -6.01 -6.04 17.47
N GLY A 108 -5.10 -5.27 16.85
CA GLY A 108 -4.18 -4.36 17.53
C GLY A 108 -4.72 -2.94 17.78
N GLY A 109 -5.98 -2.64 17.49
CA GLY A 109 -6.61 -1.34 17.77
C GLY A 109 -6.37 -0.23 16.73
N GLY A 110 -5.86 -0.57 15.54
CA GLY A 110 -5.71 0.35 14.42
C GLY A 110 -4.28 0.81 14.14
N VAL A 111 -4.18 1.84 13.31
CA VAL A 111 -2.93 2.43 12.83
C VAL A 111 -2.48 3.56 13.76
N LEU A 112 -1.18 3.63 14.04
CA LEU A 112 -0.53 4.77 14.70
C LEU A 112 -0.39 5.96 13.73
N LEU A 113 -1.53 6.58 13.39
CA LEU A 113 -1.61 7.60 12.33
C LEU A 113 -0.74 8.84 12.61
N LEU A 114 -0.71 9.28 13.88
CA LEU A 114 -0.07 10.52 14.30
C LEU A 114 1.31 10.29 14.94
N PHE A 115 1.86 9.10 14.84
CA PHE A 115 3.23 8.83 15.30
C PHE A 115 4.23 9.70 14.53
N PRO A 116 5.27 10.28 15.18
CA PRO A 116 5.68 10.12 16.58
C PRO A 116 5.09 11.17 17.55
N LEU A 117 4.09 11.95 17.12
CA LEU A 117 3.47 12.98 17.97
C LEU A 117 2.44 12.39 18.95
N SER A 118 1.86 11.25 18.61
CA SER A 118 0.92 10.51 19.45
C SER A 118 1.06 8.99 19.23
N TRP A 119 0.85 8.23 20.31
CA TRP A 119 0.80 6.77 20.33
C TRP A 119 -0.63 6.22 20.26
N GLN A 120 -1.61 7.11 20.06
CA GLN A 120 -2.99 6.69 19.89
C GLN A 120 -3.16 5.98 18.54
N ARG A 121 -3.88 4.86 18.57
CA ARG A 121 -4.25 4.11 17.38
C ARG A 121 -5.64 4.52 16.88
N TYR A 122 -5.79 4.53 15.56
CA TYR A 122 -7.00 4.95 14.88
C TYR A 122 -7.47 3.85 13.92
N GLY A 123 -8.76 3.61 13.91
CA GLY A 123 -9.44 2.69 13.00
C GLY A 123 -10.92 3.05 12.91
N LEU A 124 -11.50 2.82 11.73
CA LEU A 124 -12.92 3.09 11.44
C LEU A 124 -13.79 1.83 11.64
N GLY A 125 -13.19 0.64 11.64
CA GLY A 125 -13.90 -0.63 11.87
C GLY A 125 -14.96 -0.94 10.82
N LEU A 126 -14.75 -0.51 9.57
CA LEU A 126 -15.71 -0.70 8.47
C LEU A 126 -15.61 -2.08 7.82
N ILE A 127 -14.43 -2.68 7.86
CA ILE A 127 -14.13 -3.98 7.25
C ILE A 127 -13.72 -4.95 8.35
N PRO A 128 -14.52 -5.98 8.65
CA PRO A 128 -14.13 -7.02 9.60
C PRO A 128 -12.82 -7.71 9.19
N ASN A 129 -12.01 -8.09 10.18
CA ASN A 129 -10.70 -8.70 9.93
C ASN A 129 -10.79 -10.02 9.13
N ASP A 130 -11.88 -10.75 9.27
CA ASP A 130 -12.10 -12.07 8.67
C ASP A 130 -12.89 -12.02 7.34
N ASP A 131 -13.25 -10.84 6.84
CA ASP A 131 -14.06 -10.72 5.63
C ASP A 131 -13.22 -10.80 4.33
N TRP A 132 -13.03 -12.03 3.85
CA TRP A 132 -12.34 -12.31 2.58
C TRP A 132 -13.03 -11.72 1.34
N ARG A 133 -14.32 -11.36 1.42
CA ARG A 133 -15.11 -10.88 0.28
C ARG A 133 -14.61 -9.54 -0.24
N ILE A 134 -14.11 -8.69 0.66
CA ILE A 134 -13.54 -7.39 0.29
C ILE A 134 -12.25 -7.59 -0.53
N GLY A 135 -11.36 -8.49 -0.10
CA GLY A 135 -10.17 -8.86 -0.87
C GLY A 135 -10.53 -9.41 -2.26
N ALA A 136 -11.53 -10.30 -2.32
CA ALA A 136 -12.03 -10.85 -3.59
C ALA A 136 -12.63 -9.77 -4.51
N LEU A 137 -13.37 -8.81 -3.97
CA LEU A 137 -13.93 -7.68 -4.73
C LEU A 137 -12.81 -6.80 -5.31
N ILE A 138 -11.82 -6.44 -4.51
CA ILE A 138 -10.66 -5.66 -4.95
C ILE A 138 -9.93 -6.40 -6.08
N ALA A 139 -9.76 -7.71 -5.95
CA ALA A 139 -9.14 -8.54 -6.98
C ALA A 139 -9.96 -8.58 -8.28
N ALA A 140 -11.29 -8.74 -8.18
CA ALA A 140 -12.18 -8.72 -9.33
C ALA A 140 -12.12 -7.38 -10.08
N LEU A 141 -12.11 -6.25 -9.35
CA LEU A 141 -11.96 -4.91 -9.94
C LEU A 141 -10.60 -4.72 -10.62
N ALA A 142 -9.52 -5.19 -10.01
CA ALA A 142 -8.19 -5.13 -10.60
C ALA A 142 -8.12 -5.94 -11.90
N LEU A 143 -8.66 -7.17 -11.91
CA LEU A 143 -8.76 -8.02 -13.09
C LEU A 143 -9.58 -7.37 -14.20
N ALA A 144 -10.75 -6.81 -13.87
CA ALA A 144 -11.58 -6.08 -14.83
C ALA A 144 -10.81 -4.92 -15.47
N GLY A 145 -10.11 -4.11 -14.67
CA GLY A 145 -9.26 -3.03 -15.15
C GLY A 145 -8.11 -3.51 -16.05
N MET A 146 -7.50 -4.66 -15.76
CA MET A 146 -6.50 -5.29 -16.62
C MET A 146 -7.09 -5.73 -17.97
N MET A 147 -8.25 -6.39 -17.95
CA MET A 147 -8.92 -6.86 -19.17
C MET A 147 -9.32 -5.69 -20.08
N ILE A 148 -9.92 -4.63 -19.52
CA ILE A 148 -10.30 -3.43 -20.28
C ILE A 148 -9.07 -2.84 -20.99
N ARG A 149 -7.97 -2.66 -20.26
CA ARG A 149 -6.73 -2.13 -20.85
C ARG A 149 -6.20 -3.03 -21.97
N TRP A 150 -6.22 -4.34 -21.76
CA TRP A 150 -5.76 -5.31 -22.76
C TRP A 150 -6.60 -5.27 -24.03
N THR A 151 -7.92 -5.19 -23.91
CA THR A 151 -8.85 -5.08 -25.04
C THR A 151 -8.62 -3.79 -25.82
N LEU A 152 -8.49 -2.65 -25.13
CA LEU A 152 -8.21 -1.36 -25.78
C LEU A 152 -6.88 -1.37 -26.54
N GLN A 153 -5.85 -2.02 -26.00
CA GLN A 153 -4.56 -2.16 -26.67
C GLN A 153 -4.61 -3.07 -27.90
N ARG A 154 -5.52 -4.04 -27.94
CA ARG A 154 -5.74 -4.89 -29.13
C ARG A 154 -6.46 -4.15 -30.24
N ILE A 155 -7.46 -3.31 -29.91
CA ILE A 155 -8.24 -2.56 -30.92
C ILE A 155 -7.38 -1.45 -31.56
N ALA A 156 -6.43 -0.88 -30.81
CA ALA A 156 -5.57 0.19 -31.29
C ALA A 156 -4.37 -0.28 -32.16
N ARG A 157 -4.23 -1.59 -32.43
CA ARG A 157 -3.22 -2.19 -33.31
C ARG A 157 -3.86 -2.65 -34.60
#